data_AF-A0AA87TE04-F1
#
_entry.id   AF-A0AA87TE04-F1
#
_cell.length_a   1.000
_cell.length_b   1.000
_cell.length_c   1.000
_cell.angle_alpha   90.00
_cell.angle_beta   90.00
_cell.angle_gamma   90.00
#
_symmetry.space_group_name_H-M   'P 1'
#
loop_
_entity.id
_entity.type
_entity.pdbx_description
1 polymer ?
#
loop_
_entity_poly.entity_id
_entity_poly.type
_entity_poly.pdbx_seq_one_letter_code
_entity_poly.pdbx_strand_id
1 'polypeptide(L)' 'MSDELPIYQFSDSELKALISFFRKNLPLPDELYSLNAFAEKYIYRNLTIGEAEQLYGGR' A
#
# COMPACT_ATOMS: atom_id res chain seq x y z
N MET A 1 27.42 -0.88 21.26
CA MET A 1 26.09 -1.50 21.12
C MET A 1 25.57 -1.02 19.79
N SER A 2 25.39 -1.91 18.82
CA SER A 2 24.84 -1.51 17.52
C SER A 2 23.35 -1.21 17.75
N ASP A 3 22.99 0.07 17.80
CA ASP A 3 21.61 0.54 17.73
C ASP A 3 21.08 0.25 16.31
N GLU A 4 20.85 -1.02 15.99
CA GLU A 4 20.06 -1.39 14.83
C GLU A 4 18.62 -0.98 15.13
N LEU A 5 18.21 0.17 14.59
CA LEU A 5 16.83 0.62 14.63
C LEU A 5 15.93 -0.52 14.11
N PRO A 6 14.84 -0.86 14.81
CA PRO A 6 13.95 -1.91 14.36
C PRO A 6 13.42 -1.54 12.98
N ILE A 7 13.73 -2.38 11.99
CA ILE A 7 13.20 -2.23 10.63
C ILE A 7 11.73 -2.65 10.69
N TYR A 8 10.84 -1.66 10.68
CA TYR A 8 9.41 -1.93 10.59
C TYR A 8 9.09 -2.49 9.21
N GLN A 9 8.42 -3.65 9.19
CA GLN A 9 7.95 -4.32 7.97
C GLN A 9 6.43 -4.20 7.92
N PHE A 10 5.93 -3.65 6.82
CA PHE A 10 4.49 -3.59 6.60
C PHE A 10 3.93 -4.99 6.36
N SER A 11 2.81 -5.30 7.00
CA SER A 11 1.97 -6.43 6.64
C SER A 11 1.12 -6.15 5.41
N ASP A 12 0.66 -7.20 4.74
CA ASP A 12 -0.26 -7.11 3.60
C ASP A 12 -1.53 -6.32 3.95
N SER A 13 -2.08 -6.52 5.15
CA SER A 13 -3.27 -5.82 5.61
C SER A 13 -3.03 -4.31 5.75
N GLU A 14 -1.87 -3.92 6.27
CA GLU A 14 -1.48 -2.51 6.39
C GLU A 14 -1.29 -1.87 5.02
N LEU A 15 -0.62 -2.55 4.08
CA LEU A 15 -0.44 -2.05 2.71
C LEU A 15 -1.79 -1.90 1.98
N LYS A 16 -2.70 -2.87 2.11
CA LYS A 16 -4.05 -2.78 1.54
C LYS A 16 -4.84 -1.60 2.12
N ALA A 17 -4.77 -1.40 3.44
CA ALA A 17 -5.42 -0.26 4.11
C ALA A 17 -4.84 1.09 3.64
N LEU A 18 -3.52 1.14 3.47
CA LEU A 18 -2.78 2.33 3.07
C LEU A 18 -3.14 2.76 1.64
N ILE A 19 -3.21 1.82 0.68
CA ILE A 19 -3.68 2.10 -0.69
C ILE A 19 -5.15 2.54 -0.68
N SER A 20 -6.01 1.88 0.09
CA SER A 20 -7.42 2.25 0.20
C SER A 20 -7.58 3.68 0.73
N PHE A 21 -6.76 4.05 1.72
CA PHE A 21 -6.74 5.40 2.27
C PHE A 21 -6.24 6.42 1.26
N PHE A 22 -5.12 6.14 0.57
CA PHE A 22 -4.54 7.02 -0.44
C PHE A 22 -5.49 7.28 -1.61
N ARG A 23 -6.19 6.26 -2.11
CA ARG A 23 -7.18 6.42 -3.19
C ARG A 23 -8.37 7.29 -2.81
N LYS A 24 -8.77 7.30 -1.54
CA LYS A 24 -9.88 8.15 -1.04
C LYS A 24 -9.46 9.60 -0.83
N ASN A 25 -8.17 9.87 -0.66
CA ASN A 25 -7.64 11.18 -0.29
C ASN A 25 -6.75 11.76 -1.40
N LEU A 26 -7.24 11.72 -2.63
CA LEU A 26 -6.58 12.39 -3.76
C LEU A 26 -6.92 13.89 -3.77
N PRO A 27 -5.96 14.76 -4.16
CA PRO A 27 -4.59 14.45 -4.59
C PRO A 27 -3.64 14.15 -3.41
N LEU A 28 -2.69 13.23 -3.64
CA LEU A 28 -1.65 12.90 -2.65
C LEU A 28 -0.48 13.90 -2.71
N PRO A 29 0.13 14.23 -1.55
CA PRO A 29 1.41 14.92 -1.49
C PRO A 29 2.52 14.11 -2.18
N ASP A 30 3.48 14.82 -2.79
CA ASP A 30 4.59 14.21 -3.52
C ASP A 30 5.43 13.27 -2.64
N GLU A 31 5.57 13.57 -1.35
CA GLU A 31 6.31 12.76 -0.38
C GLU A 31 5.70 11.36 -0.21
N LEU A 32 4.39 11.24 -0.40
CA LEU A 32 3.65 9.98 -0.26
C LEU A 32 3.52 9.23 -1.59
N TYR A 33 3.86 9.85 -2.72
CA TYR A 33 3.70 9.24 -4.03
C TYR A 33 4.55 7.98 -4.19
N SER A 34 5.82 8.02 -3.78
CA SER A 34 6.72 6.86 -3.82
C SER A 34 6.20 5.70 -2.97
N LEU A 35 5.64 6.00 -1.79
CA LEU A 35 5.06 4.98 -0.91
C LEU A 35 3.78 4.39 -1.51
N ASN A 36 2.90 5.21 -2.06
CA ASN A 36 1.69 4.75 -2.75
C ASN A 36 2.05 3.84 -3.92
N ALA A 37 2.98 4.26 -4.78
CA ALA A 37 3.41 3.49 -5.94
C ALA A 37 4.05 2.14 -5.54
N PHE A 38 4.84 2.13 -4.47
CA PHE A 38 5.39 0.90 -3.91
C PHE A 38 4.27 -0.05 -3.44
N ALA A 39 3.35 0.45 -2.62
CA ALA A 39 2.26 -0.36 -2.07
C ALA A 39 1.37 -0.92 -3.19
N GLU A 40 0.98 -0.09 -4.16
CA GLU A 40 0.19 -0.51 -5.33
C GLU A 40 0.89 -1.61 -6.12
N LYS A 41 2.19 -1.48 -6.39
CA LYS A 41 2.95 -2.48 -7.14
C LYS A 41 3.11 -3.79 -6.37
N TYR A 42 3.31 -3.71 -5.05
CA TYR A 42 3.42 -4.89 -4.19
C TYR A 42 2.09 -5.66 -4.17
N ILE A 43 1.00 -4.96 -3.90
CA ILE A 43 -0.34 -5.54 -3.83
C ILE A 43 -0.74 -6.10 -5.19
N TYR A 44 -0.54 -5.39 -6.30
CA TYR A 44 -0.86 -5.91 -7.64
C TYR A 44 -0.13 -7.23 -7.98
N ARG A 45 1.10 -7.42 -7.49
CA ARG A 45 1.87 -8.65 -7.72
C ARG A 45 1.43 -9.82 -6.84
N ASN A 46 0.89 -9.53 -5.66
CA ASN A 46 0.56 -10.54 -4.65
C ASN A 46 -0.93 -10.84 -4.57
N LEU A 47 -1.79 -10.01 -5.17
CA LEU A 47 -3.23 -10.25 -5.20
C LEU A 47 -3.62 -11.29 -6.24
N THR A 48 -4.59 -12.12 -5.85
CA THR A 48 -5.38 -12.87 -6.82
C THR A 48 -6.33 -11.93 -7.58
N ILE A 49 -6.81 -12.38 -8.75
CA ILE A 49 -7.75 -11.60 -9.57
C ILE A 49 -8.98 -11.17 -8.75
N GLY A 50 -9.56 -12.09 -7.95
CA GLY A 50 -10.74 -11.78 -7.13
C GLY A 50 -10.48 -10.74 -6.04
N GLU A 51 -9.29 -10.75 -5.43
CA GLU A 51 -8.94 -9.71 -4.45
C GLU A 51 -8.67 -8.36 -5.12
N ALA A 52 -8.08 -8.36 -6.32
CA ALA A 52 -7.90 -7.13 -7.09
C ALA A 52 -9.26 -6.53 -7.49
N GLU A 53 -10.22 -7.35 -7.89
CA GLU A 53 -11.58 -6.90 -8.18
C GLU A 53 -12.28 -6.34 -6.94
N GLN A 54 -12.13 -6.95 -5.76
CA GLN A 54 -12.69 -6.39 -4.52
C GLN A 54 -12.03 -5.07 -4.13
N LEU A 55 -10.71 -4.96 -4.30
CA LEU A 55 -9.94 -3.79 -3.90
C LEU A 55 -10.08 -2.61 -4.87
N TYR A 56 -10.23 -2.88 -6.18
CA TYR A 56 -10.28 -1.86 -7.23
C TYR A 56 -11.66 -1.69 -7.87
N GLY A 57 -12.53 -2.70 -7.81
CA GLY A 57 -13.86 -2.72 -8.44
C GLY A 57 -14.98 -2.04 -7.65
N GLY A 58 -14.72 -1.62 -6.41
CA GLY A 58 -15.64 -0.79 -5.63
C GLY A 58 -15.68 0.65 -6.15
N ARG A 59 -16.38 0.86 -7.27
CA ARG A 59 -16.87 2.17 -7.73
C ARG A 59 -18.38 2.18 -7.69
#